data_AF-A0A4Y2K0N4-F1
#
_entry.id   AF-A0A4Y2K0N4-F1
#
_cell.length_a   1.000
_cell.length_b   1.000
_cell.length_c   1.000
_cell.angle_alpha   90.00
_cell.angle_beta   90.00
_cell.angle_gamma   90.00
#
_symmetry.space_group_name_H-M   'P 1'
#
loop_
_entity.id
_entity.type
_entity.pdbx_description
1 polymer ?
#
loop_
_entity_poly.entity_id
_entity_poly.type
_entity_poly.pdbx_seq_one_letter_code
_entity_poly.pdbx_strand_id
1 'polypeptide(L)'
;MPDVSLPEFNGNIDNWSNFKAKFDSLITNNSTLNETQKLFYLRSVLKGDAKLVETQEDTFNSLMKVLIDGYENKRLIVSNHILNILNIDKIHLESSKDLRNLVDTINKSLRGSKLLEL
;
A
#
# COMPACT_ATOMS: atom_id res chain seq x y z
N MET A 1 -4.64 29.66 -1.02
CA MET A 1 -3.47 28.77 -0.90
C MET A 1 -3.62 27.69 -1.96
N PRO A 2 -2.55 27.26 -2.66
CA PRO A 2 -2.69 26.19 -3.63
C PRO A 2 -3.15 24.94 -2.89
N ASP A 3 -4.23 24.34 -3.39
CA ASP A 3 -4.98 23.24 -2.78
C ASP A 3 -4.18 21.95 -2.94
N VAL A 4 -3.13 21.79 -2.14
CA VAL A 4 -2.35 20.54 -2.11
C VAL A 4 -3.21 19.51 -1.41
N SER A 5 -4.06 18.82 -2.19
CA SER A 5 -4.88 17.73 -1.69
C SER A 5 -3.98 16.69 -1.03
N LEU A 6 -4.23 16.39 0.24
CA LEU A 6 -3.50 15.34 0.94
C LEU A 6 -3.71 14.00 0.22
N PRO A 7 -2.66 13.17 0.11
CA PRO A 7 -2.77 11.88 -0.55
C PRO A 7 -3.71 10.96 0.24
N GLU A 8 -4.71 10.38 -0.42
CA GLU A 8 -5.59 9.39 0.20
C GLU A 8 -4.97 7.99 0.15
N PHE A 9 -5.32 7.15 1.12
CA PHE A 9 -4.91 5.76 1.16
C PHE A 9 -6.08 4.84 1.48
N ASN A 10 -6.36 3.92 0.56
CA ASN A 10 -7.50 3.01 0.65
C ASN A 10 -7.14 1.59 1.09
N GLY A 11 -5.87 1.31 1.36
CA GLY A 11 -5.37 -0.03 1.68
C GLY A 11 -4.73 -0.77 0.50
N ASN A 12 -4.64 -0.17 -0.69
CA ASN A 12 -3.89 -0.79 -1.79
C ASN A 12 -2.38 -0.76 -1.51
N ILE A 13 -1.81 -1.93 -1.24
CA ILE A 13 -0.40 -2.09 -0.90
C ILE A 13 0.56 -1.57 -1.98
N ASP A 14 0.17 -1.64 -3.27
CA ASP A 14 0.98 -1.12 -4.38
C ASP A 14 1.19 0.41 -4.26
N ASN A 15 0.25 1.10 -3.62
CA ASN A 15 0.29 2.56 -3.44
C ASN A 15 0.90 2.99 -2.09
N TRP A 16 1.17 2.05 -1.17
CA TRP A 16 1.61 2.36 0.20
C TRP A 16 2.85 3.23 0.23
N SER A 17 3.91 2.84 -0.49
CA SER A 17 5.19 3.55 -0.48
C SER A 17 5.05 5.02 -0.91
N ASN A 18 4.27 5.27 -1.97
CA ASN A 18 4.02 6.62 -2.47
C ASN A 18 3.17 7.45 -1.49
N PHE A 19 2.13 6.85 -0.89
CA PHE A 19 1.33 7.50 0.15
C PHE A 19 2.20 7.88 1.35
N LYS A 20 2.96 6.93 1.89
CA LYS A 20 3.78 7.11 3.10
C LYS A 20 4.82 8.21 2.90
N ALA A 21 5.54 8.19 1.78
CA ALA A 21 6.55 9.21 1.47
C ALA A 21 5.96 10.63 1.40
N LYS A 22 4.81 10.79 0.72
CA LYS A 22 4.12 12.07 0.64
C LYS A 22 3.57 12.52 1.99
N PHE A 23 2.88 11.62 2.71
CA PHE A 23 2.32 11.91 4.03
C PHE A 23 3.42 12.31 5.01
N ASP A 24 4.58 11.65 4.98
CA ASP A 24 5.71 11.99 5.83
C ASP A 24 6.27 13.38 5.54
N SER A 25 6.42 13.72 4.27
CA SER A 25 6.94 15.04 3.85
C SER A 25 6.02 16.20 4.25
N LEU A 26 4.69 15.98 4.27
CA LEU A 26 3.70 17.03 4.52
C LEU A 26 3.30 17.13 6.00
N ILE A 27 3.17 15.98 6.68
CA ILE A 27 2.54 15.87 7.99
C ILE A 27 3.48 15.29 9.04
N THR A 28 4.02 14.08 8.83
CA THR A 28 4.82 13.40 9.88
C THR A 28 6.04 14.22 10.30
N ASN A 29 6.79 14.75 9.32
CA ASN A 29 8.02 15.50 9.53
C ASN A 29 7.77 17.00 9.79
N ASN A 30 6.51 17.44 9.80
CA ASN A 30 6.18 18.82 10.09
C ASN A 30 6.24 19.08 11.59
N SER A 31 7.27 19.81 12.04
CA SER A 31 7.51 20.15 13.45
C SER A 31 6.50 21.14 14.03
N THR A 32 5.70 21.81 13.19
CA THR A 32 4.65 22.73 13.66
C THR A 32 3.36 22.01 14.07
N LEU A 33 3.20 20.75 13.66
CA LEU A 33 2.04 19.93 14.01
C LEU A 33 2.33 19.08 15.25
N ASN A 34 1.42 19.09 16.20
CA ASN A 34 1.46 18.16 17.33
C ASN A 34 0.86 16.79 16.96
N GLU A 35 1.04 15.80 17.83
CA GLU A 35 0.57 14.43 17.62
C GLU A 35 -0.94 14.32 17.34
N THR A 36 -1.76 15.11 18.05
CA THR A 36 -3.21 15.13 17.86
C THR A 36 -3.59 15.63 16.48
N GLN A 37 -2.92 16.69 15.99
CA GLN A 37 -3.14 17.23 14.65
C GLN A 37 -2.69 16.24 13.58
N LYS A 38 -1.54 15.58 13.75
CA LYS A 38 -1.06 14.55 12.82
C LYS A 38 -2.02 13.37 12.75
N LEU A 39 -2.54 12.91 13.89
CA LEU A 39 -3.56 11.85 13.95
C LEU A 39 -4.83 12.28 13.21
N PHE A 40 -5.30 13.51 13.42
CA PHE A 40 -6.48 14.03 12.72
C PHE A 40 -6.29 13.98 11.20
N TYR A 41 -5.14 14.46 10.70
CA TYR A 41 -4.83 14.37 9.27
C TYR A 41 -4.76 12.94 8.77
N LEU A 42 -4.09 12.03 9.50
CA LEU A 42 -4.02 10.62 9.14
C LEU A 42 -5.43 10.02 9.00
N ARG A 43 -6.29 10.19 10.00
CA ARG A 43 -7.68 9.70 9.95
C ARG A 43 -8.48 10.29 8.78
N SER A 44 -8.22 11.55 8.39
CA SER A 44 -8.96 12.21 7.30
C SER A 44 -8.70 11.62 5.92
N VAL A 45 -7.50 11.08 5.71
CA VAL A 45 -7.02 10.57 4.40
C VAL A 45 -7.15 9.06 4.24
N LEU A 46 -7.37 8.32 5.34
CA LEU A 46 -7.66 6.89 5.28
C LEU A 46 -9.05 6.63 4.72
N LYS A 47 -9.14 5.71 3.75
CA LYS A 47 -10.36 5.27 3.08
C LYS A 47 -10.39 3.73 3.04
N GLY A 48 -11.52 3.15 2.62
CA GLY A 48 -11.61 1.70 2.36
C GLY A 48 -11.10 0.83 3.51
N ASP A 49 -10.35 -0.22 3.17
CA ASP A 49 -9.82 -1.18 4.15
C ASP A 49 -8.84 -0.53 5.13
N ALA A 50 -8.05 0.45 4.68
CA ALA A 50 -7.14 1.17 5.55
C ALA A 50 -7.87 2.05 6.59
N LYS A 51 -9.14 2.39 6.37
CA LYS A 51 -9.95 3.09 7.38
C LYS A 51 -10.47 2.15 8.47
N LEU A 52 -10.65 0.86 8.15
CA LEU A 52 -11.19 -0.13 9.08
C LEU A 52 -10.21 -0.51 10.20
N VAL A 53 -8.92 -0.19 10.04
CA VAL A 53 -7.88 -0.50 11.03
C VAL A 53 -7.79 0.53 12.16
N GLU A 54 -8.46 1.68 12.04
CA GLU A 54 -8.41 2.72 13.08
C GLU A 54 -9.40 2.42 14.22
N THR A 55 -8.99 2.78 15.44
CA THR A 55 -9.83 2.76 16.64
C THR A 55 -9.90 4.14 17.27
N GLN A 56 -10.86 4.36 18.17
CA GLN A 56 -10.99 5.65 18.86
C GLN A 56 -9.82 5.93 19.81
N GLU A 57 -9.23 4.88 20.40
CA GLU A 57 -8.14 4.97 21.38
C GLU A 57 -6.76 5.20 20.74
N ASP A 58 -6.67 5.15 19.41
CA ASP A 58 -5.40 5.31 18.72
C ASP A 58 -4.74 6.68 18.95
N THR A 59 -3.42 6.62 19.09
CA THR A 59 -2.51 7.75 18.93
C THR A 59 -1.99 7.81 17.49
N PHE A 60 -1.37 8.92 17.08
CA PHE A 60 -0.71 8.98 15.77
C PHE A 60 0.30 7.83 15.59
N ASN A 61 1.15 7.61 16.59
CA ASN A 61 2.18 6.58 16.53
C ASN A 61 1.62 5.15 16.49
N SER A 62 0.57 4.84 17.26
CA SER A 62 -0.04 3.51 17.24
C SER A 62 -0.70 3.22 15.89
N LEU A 63 -1.50 4.15 15.36
CA LEU A 63 -2.17 3.96 14.08
C LEU A 63 -1.18 3.90 12.92
N MET A 64 -0.17 4.78 12.91
CA MET A 64 0.87 4.76 11.88
C MET A 64 1.66 3.44 11.92
N LYS A 65 1.95 2.92 13.11
CA LYS A 65 2.61 1.62 13.26
C LYS A 65 1.76 0.48 12.70
N VAL A 66 0.47 0.44 13.01
CA VAL A 66 -0.45 -0.59 12.45
C VAL A 66 -0.44 -0.56 10.92
N LEU A 67 -0.46 0.64 10.32
CA LEU A 67 -0.39 0.78 8.87
C LEU A 67 0.96 0.31 8.31
N ILE A 68 2.08 0.67 8.93
CA ILE A 68 3.43 0.19 8.54
C ILE A 68 3.49 -1.33 8.63
N ASP A 69 3.08 -1.91 9.75
CA ASP A 69 3.13 -3.37 9.96
C ASP A 69 2.25 -4.12 8.94
N GLY A 70 1.10 -3.54 8.56
CA GLY A 70 0.17 -4.13 7.59
C GLY A 70 0.57 -3.95 6.12
N TYR A 71 1.18 -2.82 5.75
CA TYR A 71 1.36 -2.43 4.34
C TYR A 71 2.83 -2.27 3.92
N GLU A 72 3.78 -2.18 4.86
CA GLU A 72 5.22 -2.09 4.57
C GLU A 72 5.91 -3.45 4.56
N ASN A 73 5.19 -4.52 4.94
CA ASN A 73 5.75 -5.86 5.01
C ASN A 73 6.06 -6.43 3.61
N LYS A 74 7.30 -6.16 3.16
CA LYS A 74 7.87 -6.63 1.89
C LYS A 74 7.74 -8.14 1.68
N ARG A 75 7.78 -8.95 2.75
CA ARG A 75 7.63 -10.41 2.64
C ARG A 75 6.20 -10.81 2.28
N LEU A 76 5.20 -10.10 2.79
CA LEU A 76 3.80 -10.32 2.40
C LEU A 76 3.57 -9.91 0.95
N ILE A 77 4.17 -8.80 0.50
CA ILE A 77 4.12 -8.34 -0.89
C ILE A 77 4.73 -9.39 -1.83
N VAL A 78 5.92 -9.89 -1.53
CA VAL A 78 6.55 -10.99 -2.28
C VAL A 78 5.69 -12.25 -2.25
N SER A 79 5.14 -12.61 -1.09
CA SER A 79 4.27 -13.80 -0.95
C SER A 79 2.99 -13.67 -1.78
N ASN A 80 2.36 -12.49 -1.85
CA ASN A 80 1.22 -12.23 -2.72
C ASN A 80 1.59 -12.30 -4.21
N HIS A 81 2.75 -11.78 -4.60
CA HIS A 81 3.25 -11.95 -5.97
C HIS A 81 3.51 -13.42 -6.33
N ILE A 82 4.06 -14.21 -5.40
CA ILE A 82 4.27 -15.65 -5.57
C ILE A 82 2.93 -16.38 -5.66
N LEU A 83 1.98 -16.10 -4.76
CA LEU A 83 0.64 -16.70 -4.79
C LEU A 83 -0.12 -16.34 -6.07
N ASN A 84 0.00 -15.11 -6.56
CA ASN A 84 -0.57 -14.72 -7.85
C ASN A 84 0.03 -15.49 -9.03
N ILE A 85 1.30 -15.90 -8.95
CA ILE A 85 1.93 -16.79 -9.96
C ILE A 85 1.41 -18.23 -9.81
N LEU A 86 1.28 -18.71 -8.57
CA LEU A 86 0.84 -20.08 -8.27
C LEU A 86 -0.65 -20.29 -8.56
N ASN A 87 -1.48 -19.25 -8.42
CA ASN A 87 -2.92 -19.26 -8.69
C ASN A 87 -3.27 -18.86 -10.13
N ILE A 88 -2.31 -18.83 -11.05
CA ILE A 88 -2.67 -18.64 -12.46
C ILE A 88 -3.48 -19.86 -12.91
N ASP A 89 -4.75 -19.62 -13.26
CA ASP A 89 -5.66 -20.65 -13.73
C ASP A 89 -5.05 -21.46 -14.87
N LYS A 90 -5.33 -22.77 -14.88
CA LYS A 90 -4.91 -23.64 -15.98
C LYS A 90 -5.44 -23.08 -17.29
N ILE A 91 -4.53 -22.83 -18.23
CA ILE A 91 -4.91 -22.48 -19.60
C ILE A 91 -5.61 -23.71 -20.20
N HIS A 92 -6.94 -23.64 -20.31
CA HIS A 92 -7.77 -24.75 -20.77
C HIS A 92 -7.84 -24.86 -22.30
N LEU A 93 -7.56 -23.77 -23.02
CA LEU A 93 -7.56 -23.69 -24.49
C LEU A 93 -6.35 -22.87 -24.94
N GLU A 94 -5.62 -23.38 -25.93
CA GLU A 94 -4.49 -22.67 -26.54
C GLU A 94 -4.98 -21.37 -27.20
N SER A 95 -4.79 -20.26 -26.50
CA SER A 95 -5.20 -18.93 -26.91
C SER A 95 -4.02 -17.99 -26.69
N SER A 96 -3.58 -17.33 -27.77
CA SER A 96 -2.48 -16.37 -27.75
C SER A 96 -2.73 -15.24 -26.75
N LYS A 97 -4.00 -14.91 -26.49
CA LYS A 97 -4.42 -13.93 -25.48
C LYS A 97 -4.14 -14.41 -24.06
N ASP A 98 -4.45 -15.67 -23.76
CA ASP A 98 -4.28 -16.23 -22.41
C ASP A 98 -2.80 -16.48 -22.10
N LEU A 99 -2.01 -16.90 -23.11
CA LEU A 99 -0.56 -16.96 -23.01
C LEU A 99 0.07 -15.57 -22.79
N ARG A 100 -0.47 -14.52 -23.42
CA ARG A 100 0.03 -13.16 -23.22
C ARG A 100 -0.30 -12.64 -21.81
N ASN A 101 -1.52 -12.87 -21.34
CA ASN A 101 -1.93 -12.53 -19.98
C ASN A 101 -1.09 -13.26 -18.93
N LEU A 102 -0.74 -14.53 -19.17
CA LEU A 102 0.19 -15.31 -18.33
C LEU A 102 1.56 -14.63 -18.26
N VAL A 103 2.16 -14.33 -19.42
CA VAL A 103 3.47 -13.69 -19.51
C VAL A 103 3.47 -12.31 -18.83
N ASP A 104 2.42 -11.52 -19.05
CA ASP A 104 2.29 -10.20 -18.44
C ASP A 104 2.12 -10.27 -16.91
N THR A 105 1.34 -11.24 -16.42
CA THR A 105 1.14 -11.47 -14.98
C THR A 105 2.43 -11.91 -14.30
N ILE A 106 3.17 -12.85 -14.90
CA ILE A 106 4.46 -13.31 -14.38
C ILE A 106 5.47 -12.16 -14.38
N ASN A 107 5.57 -11.40 -15.46
CA ASN A 107 6.51 -10.27 -15.54
C ASN A 107 6.18 -9.16 -14.53
N LYS A 108 4.90 -8.85 -14.32
CA LYS A 108 4.46 -7.87 -13.33
C LYS A 108 4.84 -8.31 -11.92
N SER A 109 4.57 -9.58 -11.57
CA SER A 109 4.93 -10.15 -10.27
C SER A 109 6.45 -10.22 -10.04
N LEU A 110 7.23 -10.61 -11.06
CA LEU A 110 8.69 -10.67 -10.96
C LEU A 110 9.33 -9.28 -10.79
N ARG A 111 8.80 -8.25 -11.45
CA ARG A 111 9.26 -6.86 -11.26
C ARG A 111 8.97 -6.38 -9.84
N GLY A 112 7.79 -6.68 -9.31
CA GLY A 112 7.42 -6.38 -7.91
C GLY A 112 8.38 -7.02 -6.91
N SER A 113 8.70 -8.30 -7.08
CA SER A 113 9.64 -9.01 -6.20
C SER A 113 11.09 -8.50 -6.32
N LYS A 114 11.54 -8.07 -7.50
CA LYS A 114 12.91 -7.59 -7.72
C LYS A 114 13.18 -6.20 -7.12
N LEU A 115 12.15 -5.35 -7.04
CA LEU A 115 12.21 -4.05 -6.37
C LEU A 115 12.35 -4.16 -4.83
N LEU A 116 12.15 -5.36 -4.27
CA LEU A 116 12.14 -5.60 -2.83
C LEU A 116 13.43 -6.27 -2.32
N GLU A 117 14.53 -6.22 -3.08
CA GLU A 117 15.84 -6.86 -2.83
C GLU A 117 15.99 -7.48 -1.44
N LEU A 118 15.85 -8.81 -1.39
CA LEU A 118 16.25 -9.67 -0.28
C LEU A 118 17.75 -9.92 -0.32
#